data_AF-A0A9E5Q826-F1
#
_entry.id   AF-A0A9E5Q826-F1
#
_cell.length_a   1.000
_cell.length_b   1.000
_cell.length_c   1.000
_cell.angle_alpha   90.00
_cell.angle_beta   90.00
_cell.angle_gamma   90.00
#
_symmetry.space_group_name_H-M   'P 1'
#
loop_
_entity.id
_entity.type
_entity.pdbx_description
1 polymer ?
#
loop_
_entity_poly.entity_id
_entity_poly.type
_entity_poly.pdbx_seq_one_letter_code
_entity_poly.pdbx_strand_id
1 'polypeptide(L)'
;LELAFPDADRIESETFVLDDEQVSRIEELAGCPVDTKLVKIYTGLRDGALIGYAAIDIHNVRTLPEAFLVVLTPQGRVRSLRVLAFHEPLEYLPS
;
A
#
# COMPACT_ATOMS: atom_id res chain seq x y z
N LEU A 1 11.89 -2.76 1.14
CA LEU A 1 10.93 -2.99 2.24
C LEU A 1 11.49 -2.65 3.62
N GLU A 2 12.80 -2.44 3.74
CA GLU A 2 13.44 -1.90 4.95
C GLU A 2 12.80 -0.58 5.44
N LEU A 3 12.37 0.30 4.53
CA LEU A 3 11.60 1.52 4.85
C LEU A 3 10.24 1.25 5.53
N ALA A 4 9.64 0.07 5.29
CA ALA A 4 8.42 -0.35 5.93
C ALA A 4 8.71 -1.06 7.25
N PHE A 5 9.66 -2.00 7.27
CA PHE A 5 9.94 -2.86 8.43
C PHE A 5 11.44 -2.91 8.73
N PRO A 6 12.03 -1.86 9.33
CA PRO A 6 13.47 -1.78 9.54
C PRO A 6 13.99 -2.89 10.47
N ASP A 7 13.18 -3.32 11.42
CA ASP A 7 13.55 -4.41 12.33
C ASP A 7 12.72 -5.69 12.11
N ALA A 8 12.17 -5.92 10.91
CA ALA A 8 11.68 -7.26 10.56
C ALA A 8 12.85 -8.25 10.41
N ASP A 9 12.69 -9.48 10.92
CA ASP A 9 13.59 -10.59 10.61
C ASP A 9 13.12 -11.39 9.39
N ARG A 10 11.82 -11.33 9.09
CA ARG A 10 11.20 -11.97 7.94
C ARG A 10 10.15 -11.05 7.31
N ILE A 11 10.15 -11.04 5.98
CA ILE A 11 9.14 -10.35 5.19
C ILE A 11 8.55 -11.35 4.21
N GLU A 12 7.24 -11.48 4.24
CA GLU A 12 6.47 -12.31 3.33
C GLU A 12 5.69 -11.42 2.36
N SER A 13 5.30 -11.97 1.20
CA SER A 13 4.43 -11.27 0.27
C SER A 13 3.37 -12.20 -0.27
N GLU A 14 2.13 -11.73 -0.28
CA GLU A 14 0.98 -12.43 -0.83
C GLU A 14 0.28 -11.52 -1.84
N THR A 15 -0.27 -12.11 -2.90
CA THR A 15 -1.05 -11.39 -3.90
C THR A 15 -2.48 -11.87 -3.83
N PHE A 16 -3.39 -10.94 -3.55
CA PHE A 16 -4.82 -11.17 -3.48
C PHE A 16 -5.45 -10.78 -4.80
N VAL A 17 -6.37 -11.62 -5.28
CA VAL A 17 -7.29 -11.29 -6.36
C VAL A 17 -8.63 -10.98 -5.70
N LEU A 18 -9.07 -9.74 -5.78
CA LEU A 18 -10.33 -9.30 -5.19
C LEU A 18 -11.51 -9.89 -5.96
N ASP A 19 -12.48 -10.42 -5.24
CA ASP A 19 -13.79 -10.78 -5.79
C ASP A 19 -14.72 -9.55 -5.88
N ASP A 20 -15.88 -9.72 -6.50
CA ASP A 20 -16.81 -8.61 -6.75
C ASP A 20 -17.45 -8.05 -5.46
N GLU A 21 -17.60 -8.87 -4.42
CA GLU A 21 -18.12 -8.42 -3.12
C GLU A 21 -17.08 -7.56 -2.40
N GLN A 22 -15.82 -7.99 -2.42
CA GLN A 22 -14.68 -7.26 -1.87
C GLN A 22 -14.47 -5.93 -2.58
N VAL A 23 -14.54 -5.92 -3.92
CA VAL A 23 -14.46 -4.67 -4.71
C VAL A 23 -15.57 -3.73 -4.30
N SER A 24 -16.82 -4.18 -4.31
CA SER A 24 -17.98 -3.33 -3.96
C SER A 24 -17.84 -2.72 -2.57
N ARG A 25 -17.38 -3.51 -1.59
CA ARG A 25 -17.16 -3.04 -0.21
C ARG A 25 -16.02 -2.03 -0.11
N ILE A 26 -14.92 -2.23 -0.85
CA ILE A 26 -13.80 -1.28 -0.87
C ILE A 26 -14.26 0.04 -1.47
N GLU A 27 -14.99 0.01 -2.58
CA GLU A 27 -15.52 1.20 -3.24
C GLU A 27 -16.49 1.98 -2.34
N GLU A 28 -17.36 1.29 -1.59
CA GLU A 28 -18.24 1.92 -0.60
C GLU A 28 -17.46 2.62 0.51
N LEU A 29 -16.41 1.98 1.04
CA LEU A 29 -15.57 2.54 2.11
C LEU A 29 -14.69 3.69 1.62
N ALA A 30 -14.17 3.60 0.40
CA ALA A 30 -13.26 4.58 -0.18
C ALA A 30 -14.00 5.77 -0.82
N GLY A 31 -15.25 5.57 -1.25
CA GLY A 31 -16.01 6.57 -2.00
C GLY A 31 -15.53 6.77 -3.43
N CYS A 32 -14.72 5.85 -3.96
CA CYS A 32 -14.14 5.90 -5.29
C CYS A 32 -14.03 4.48 -5.89
N PRO A 33 -13.97 4.33 -7.22
CA PRO A 33 -13.80 3.03 -7.86
C PRO A 33 -12.44 2.40 -7.52
N VAL A 34 -12.35 1.09 -7.60
CA VAL A 34 -11.09 0.34 -7.48
C VAL A 34 -10.40 0.25 -8.84
N ASP A 35 -9.15 0.71 -8.92
CA ASP A 35 -8.38 0.70 -10.17
C ASP A 35 -7.91 -0.70 -10.60
N THR A 36 -7.64 -1.59 -9.65
CA THR A 36 -7.15 -2.95 -9.90
C THR A 36 -7.66 -3.96 -8.86
N LYS A 37 -8.05 -5.15 -9.33
CA LYS A 37 -8.42 -6.27 -8.45
C LYS A 37 -7.20 -7.04 -7.92
N LEU A 38 -5.99 -6.74 -8.39
CA LEU A 38 -4.75 -7.40 -7.97
C LEU A 38 -4.05 -6.56 -6.90
N VAL A 39 -4.00 -7.06 -5.68
CA VAL A 39 -3.40 -6.36 -4.54
C VAL A 39 -2.27 -7.20 -3.96
N LYS A 40 -1.04 -6.68 -3.99
CA LYS A 40 0.11 -7.31 -3.33
C LYS A 40 0.32 -6.70 -1.95
N ILE A 41 0.30 -7.53 -0.92
CA ILE A 41 0.58 -7.16 0.47
C ILE A 41 1.88 -7.80 0.92
N TYR A 42 2.72 -6.99 1.57
CA TYR A 42 3.93 -7.43 2.25
C TYR A 42 3.68 -7.49 3.75
N THR A 43 4.01 -8.61 4.38
CA THR A 43 3.80 -8.85 5.81
C THR A 43 5.14 -8.83 6.51
N GLY A 44 5.32 -7.92 7.46
CA GLY A 44 6.52 -7.83 8.29
C GLY A 44 6.36 -8.68 9.55
N LEU A 45 7.36 -9.51 9.83
CA LEU A 45 7.41 -10.37 11.01
C LEU A 45 8.69 -10.09 11.82
N ARG A 46 8.60 -10.23 13.14
CA ARG A 46 9.72 -10.25 14.07
C ARG A 46 9.48 -11.31 15.13
N ASP A 47 10.40 -12.26 15.28
CA ASP A 47 10.29 -13.38 16.21
C ASP A 47 8.96 -14.16 16.04
N GLY A 48 8.47 -14.24 14.79
CA GLY A 48 7.19 -14.85 14.45
C GLY A 48 5.95 -13.99 14.76
N ALA A 49 6.11 -12.82 15.37
CA ALA A 49 5.02 -11.87 15.61
C ALA A 49 4.82 -10.92 14.43
N LEU A 50 3.56 -10.68 14.07
CA LEU A 50 3.17 -9.69 13.07
C LEU A 50 3.47 -8.27 13.56
N ILE A 51 4.30 -7.53 12.82
CA ILE A 51 4.65 -6.14 13.12
C ILE A 51 4.03 -5.12 12.16
N GLY A 52 3.35 -5.60 11.10
CA GLY A 52 2.51 -4.78 10.24
C GLY A 52 2.43 -5.29 8.80
N TYR A 53 1.76 -4.49 7.98
CA TYR A 53 1.55 -4.73 6.55
C TYR A 53 2.10 -3.58 5.74
N ALA A 54 2.48 -3.84 4.50
CA ALA A 54 2.83 -2.80 3.55
C ALA A 54 2.27 -3.11 2.18
N ALA A 55 1.87 -2.07 1.46
CA ALA A 55 1.45 -2.13 0.06
C ALA A 55 2.22 -1.07 -0.72
N ILE A 56 2.56 -1.40 -1.97
CA ILE A 56 3.06 -0.41 -2.92
C ILE A 56 1.91 -0.08 -3.84
N ASP A 57 1.50 1.17 -3.81
CA ASP A 57 0.43 1.69 -4.65
C ASP A 57 1.05 2.52 -5.78
N ILE A 58 0.61 2.30 -7.01
CA ILE A 58 1.11 3.01 -8.19
C ILE A 58 -0.10 3.47 -9.00
N HIS A 59 -0.24 4.78 -9.14
CA HIS A 59 -1.31 5.38 -9.94
C HIS A 59 -0.81 6.66 -10.60
N ASN A 60 -1.56 7.14 -11.59
CA ASN A 60 -1.25 8.42 -12.24
C ASN A 60 -1.83 9.57 -11.45
N VAL A 61 -1.04 10.62 -11.21
CA VAL A 61 -1.51 11.85 -10.56
C VAL A 61 -2.41 12.63 -11.53
N ARG A 62 -1.87 12.94 -12.72
CA ARG A 62 -2.59 13.59 -13.82
C ARG A 62 -2.28 12.92 -15.14
N THR A 63 -0.99 12.83 -15.46
CA THR A 63 -0.45 12.32 -16.73
C THR A 63 0.66 11.30 -16.53
N LEU A 64 1.41 11.41 -15.44
CA LEU A 64 2.57 10.59 -15.11
C LEU A 64 2.34 9.84 -13.79
N PRO A 65 2.96 8.66 -13.64
CA PRO A 65 2.78 7.82 -12.47
C PRO A 65 3.50 8.36 -11.24
N GLU A 66 2.91 8.10 -10.08
CA GLU A 66 3.57 8.15 -8.78
C GLU A 66 3.48 6.79 -8.09
N ALA A 67 4.40 6.53 -7.17
CA ALA A 67 4.45 5.30 -6.38
C ALA A 67 4.54 5.63 -4.90
N PHE A 68 3.65 5.06 -4.11
CA PHE A 68 3.65 5.16 -2.65
C PHE A 68 3.96 3.83 -1.99
N LEU A 69 4.64 3.89 -0.86
CA LEU A 69 4.70 2.83 0.14
C LEU A 69 3.74 3.19 1.27
N VAL A 70 2.65 2.44 1.36
CA VAL A 70 1.70 2.53 2.48
C VAL A 70 2.05 1.45 3.48
N VAL A 71 2.22 1.85 4.74
CA VAL A 71 2.59 0.93 5.82
C VAL A 71 1.51 0.98 6.89
N LEU A 72 0.98 -0.18 7.25
CA LEU A 72 -0.10 -0.35 8.22
C LEU A 72 0.41 -1.05 9.48
N THR A 73 -0.17 -0.70 10.63
CA THR A 73 -0.04 -1.48 11.87
C THR A 73 -0.74 -2.83 11.74
N PRO A 74 -0.48 -3.80 12.64
CA PRO A 74 -1.22 -5.07 12.67
C PRO A 74 -2.75 -4.90 12.78
N GLN A 75 -3.22 -3.77 13.30
CA GLN A 75 -4.64 -3.42 13.45
C GLN A 75 -5.20 -2.69 12.21
N GLY A 76 -4.44 -2.56 11.13
CA GLY A 76 -4.87 -1.91 9.89
C GLY A 76 -4.88 -0.38 9.92
N ARG A 77 -4.22 0.27 10.89
CA ARG A 77 -4.07 1.73 10.90
C ARG A 77 -2.86 2.15 10.07
N VAL A 78 -2.96 3.26 9.34
CA VAL A 78 -1.80 3.83 8.64
C VAL A 78 -0.74 4.24 9.66
N ARG A 79 0.42 3.58 9.59
CA ARG A 79 1.61 3.92 10.37
C ARG A 79 2.45 4.98 9.66
N SER A 80 2.65 4.82 8.37
CA SER A 80 3.41 5.76 7.56
C SER A 80 3.06 5.63 6.09
N LEU A 81 3.19 6.74 5.36
CA LEU A 81 3.07 6.81 3.91
C LEU A 81 4.34 7.47 3.38
N ARG A 82 4.93 6.90 2.32
CA ARG A 82 6.18 7.42 1.72
C ARG A 82 6.06 7.44 0.21
N VAL A 83 6.48 8.54 -0.42
CA VAL A 83 6.67 8.59 -1.88
C VAL A 83 7.95 7.82 -2.22
N LEU A 84 7.83 6.83 -3.11
CA LEU A 84 8.95 6.06 -3.65
C LEU A 84 9.43 6.63 -4.98
N ALA A 85 8.50 7.09 -5.81
CA ALA A 85 8.78 7.73 -7.09
C ALA A 85 7.67 8.72 -7.42
N PHE A 86 8.02 9.84 -8.02
CA PHE A 86 7.08 10.87 -8.47
C PHE A 86 7.62 11.45 -9.77
N HIS A 87 6.85 11.31 -10.85
CA HIS A 87 7.31 11.70 -12.18
C HIS A 87 6.67 12.97 -12.73
N GLU A 88 5.68 13.53 -12.03
CA GLU A 88 5.09 14.82 -12.37
C GLU A 88 6.00 16.00 -11.95
N PRO A 89 5.77 17.20 -12.50
CA PRO A 89 6.35 18.43 -11.97
C PRO A 89 6.13 18.57 -10.46
N LEU A 90 7.17 19.00 -9.73
CA LEU A 90 7.17 19.05 -8.26
C LEU A 90 6.05 19.91 -7.65
N GLU A 91 5.45 20.82 -8.44
CA GLU A 91 4.26 21.59 -8.04
C GLU A 91 3.02 20.71 -7.76
N TYR A 92 3.01 19.46 -8.21
CA TYR A 92 1.95 18.50 -7.98
C TYR A 92 2.21 17.56 -6.80
N LEU A 93 3.31 17.75 -6.05
CA LEU A 93 3.56 16.92 -4.88
C LEU A 93 2.42 17.08 -3.86
N PRO A 94 1.94 15.97 -3.27
CA PRO A 94 0.98 16.05 -2.18
C PRO A 94 1.61 16.77 -0.97
N SER A 95 0.88 17.74 -0.42
CA SER A 95 1.26 18.57 0.74
C SER A 95 1.09 17.87 2.07
#